data_AF-A0A8S8YB00-F1
#
_entry.id   AF-A0A8S8YB00-F1
#
_cell.length_a   1.000
_cell.length_b   1.000
_cell.length_c   1.000
_cell.angle_alpha   90.00
_cell.angle_beta   90.00
_cell.angle_gamma   90.00
#
_symmetry.space_group_name_H-M   'P 1'
#
loop_
_entity.id
_entity.type
_entity.pdbx_description
1 polymer ?
#
loop_
_entity_poly.entity_id
_entity_poly.type
_entity_poly.pdbx_seq_one_letter_code
_entity_poly.pdbx_strand_id
1 'polypeptide(L)' 'MDVLTLGEDNYRCVLDHKGRLRYRPIPASDAAWKVCRVEGKTTVKGGKTSQPARRSQHPR' A
#
# COMPACT_ATOMS: atom_id res chain seq x y z
N MET A 1 -1.41 1.79 2.12
CA MET A 1 -2.83 1.45 1.87
C MET A 1 -2.90 0.57 0.64
N ASP A 2 -3.69 -0.49 0.70
CA ASP A 2 -3.77 -1.46 -0.39
C ASP A 2 -4.75 -1.04 -1.49
N VAL A 3 -4.48 -1.54 -2.70
CA VAL A 3 -5.28 -1.33 -3.91
C VAL A 3 -5.75 -2.70 -4.40
N LEU A 4 -7.04 -2.81 -4.70
CA LEU A 4 -7.69 -3.97 -5.32
C LEU A 4 -8.04 -3.61 -6.76
N THR A 5 -7.61 -4.43 -7.71
CA THR A 5 -7.91 -4.25 -9.14
C THR A 5 -8.79 -5.42 -9.61
N LEU A 6 -9.93 -5.11 -10.23
CA LEU A 6 -10.88 -6.08 -10.79
C LEU A 6 -11.10 -5.73 -12.26
N GLY A 7 -10.48 -6.49 -13.16
CA GLY A 7 -10.45 -6.12 -14.58
C GLY A 7 -9.74 -4.77 -14.77
N GLU A 8 -10.47 -3.78 -15.27
CA GLU A 8 -9.98 -2.40 -15.49
C GLU A 8 -10.30 -1.46 -14.31
N ASP A 9 -11.15 -1.89 -13.37
CA ASP A 9 -11.55 -1.09 -12.23
C ASP A 9 -10.54 -1.20 -11.09
N ASN A 10 -10.26 -0.07 -10.46
CA ASN A 10 -9.32 0.00 -9.34
C ASN A 10 -10.01 0.56 -8.11
N TYR A 11 -9.72 -0.02 -6.94
CA TYR A 11 -10.30 0.36 -5.66
C TYR A 11 -9.24 0.52 -4.58
N ARG A 12 -9.30 1.59 -3.79
CA ARG A 12 -8.45 1.79 -2.62
C ARG A 12 -9.17 1.38 -1.35
N CYS A 13 -8.49 0.58 -0.54
CA CYS A 13 -8.98 0.22 0.78
C CYS A 13 -8.75 1.40 1.75
N VAL A 14 -9.84 1.92 2.32
CA VAL A 14 -9.84 3.04 3.27
C VAL A 14 -10.71 2.71 4.48
N LEU A 15 -10.35 3.25 5.65
CA LEU A 15 -11.18 3.17 6.85
C LEU A 15 -12.21 4.30 6.83
N ASP A 16 -13.48 3.98 7.04
CA ASP A 16 -14.50 4.98 7.28
C ASP A 16 -14.44 5.52 8.73
N HIS A 17 -15.16 6.61 9.01
CA HIS A 17 -15.19 7.22 10.35
C HIS A 17 -15.74 6.29 11.45
N LYS A 18 -16.37 5.18 11.07
CA LYS A 18 -16.89 4.14 11.98
C LYS A 18 -15.89 2.98 12.13
N GLY A 19 -14.68 3.09 11.58
CA GLY A 19 -13.64 2.08 11.66
C GLY A 19 -13.84 0.88 10.72
N ARG A 20 -14.76 0.96 9.74
CA ARG A 20 -15.00 -0.14 8.80
C ARG A 20 -14.16 0.04 7.54
N LEU A 21 -13.63 -1.05 7.02
CA LEU A 21 -12.91 -1.04 5.74
C LEU A 21 -13.91 -0.87 4.58
N ARG A 22 -13.60 0.06 3.68
CA ARG A 22 -14.37 0.37 2.49
C ARG A 22 -13.46 0.40 1.28
N TYR A 23 -13.95 -0.13 0.17
CA TYR A 23 -13.31 -0.02 -1.13
C TYR A 23 -13.90 1.18 -1.87
N ARG A 24 -13.08 2.19 -2.13
CA ARG A 24 -13.46 3.36 -2.92
C ARG A 24 -12.84 3.26 -4.32
N PRO A 25 -13.62 3.45 -5.39
CA PRO A 25 -13.06 3.44 -6.74
C PRO A 25 -12.03 4.57 -6.89
N ILE A 26 -10.94 4.28 -7.60
CA ILE A 26 -9.85 5.21 -7.89
C ILE A 26 -9.48 5.14 -9.38
N PRO A 27 -8.98 6.24 -9.98
CA PRO A 27 -8.43 6.19 -11.33
C PRO A 27 -7.15 5.35 -11.38
N ALA A 28 -6.83 4.78 -12.56
CA ALA A 28 -5.66 3.93 -12.76
C ALA A 28 -4.32 4.63 -12.42
N SER A 29 -4.24 5.95 -12.61
CA SER A 29 -3.09 6.78 -12.20
C SER A 29 -2.79 6.66 -10.71
N ASP A 30 -3.83 6.56 -9.89
CA ASP A 30 -3.72 6.51 -8.44
C ASP A 30 -3.45 5.08 -7.97
N ALA A 31 -3.83 4.07 -8.75
CA ALA A 31 -3.51 2.68 -8.48
C ALA A 31 -1.99 2.40 -8.60
N ALA A 32 -1.27 3.19 -9.39
CA ALA A 32 0.16 3.01 -9.65
C ALA A 32 1.05 3.27 -8.42
N TRP A 33 0.56 3.97 -7.40
CA TRP A 33 1.34 4.29 -6.21
C TRP A 33 0.53 4.12 -4.92
N LYS A 34 1.22 3.76 -3.84
CA LYS A 34 0.61 3.64 -2.51
C LYS A 34 1.50 4.24 -1.44
N VAL A 35 0.87 4.91 -0.47
CA VAL A 35 1.55 5.34 0.76
C VAL A 35 1.75 4.13 1.66
N CYS A 36 3.00 3.84 2.00
CA CYS A 36 3.37 2.82 2.97
C CYS A 36 3.77 3.50 4.28
N ARG A 37 3.29 2.99 5.42
CA ARG A 37 3.82 3.37 6.72
C ARG A 37 5.17 2.67 6.90
N VAL A 38 6.21 3.43 7.20
CA VAL A 38 7.52 2.84 7.49
C VAL A 38 7.51 2.36 8.94
N GLU A 39 7.61 1.05 9.13
CA GLU A 39 7.68 0.39 10.43
C GLU A 39 9.02 -0.35 10.56
N GLY A 40 9.57 -0.43 11.78
CA GLY A 40 10.77 -1.24 12.06
C GLY A 40 12.04 -0.81 11.32
N LYS A 41 12.41 0.48 11.35
CA LYS A 41 13.72 0.93 10.85
C LYS A 41 14.84 0.32 11.72
N THR A 42 15.57 -0.65 11.19
CA THR A 42 16.77 -1.20 11.82
C THR A 42 18.02 -0.71 11.11
N THR A 43 19.00 -0.23 11.87
CA THR A 43 20.29 0.20 11.34
C THR A 43 21.20 -1.02 11.17
N VAL A 44 21.50 -1.41 9.93
CA VAL A 44 22.56 -2.39 9.65
C VAL A 44 23.90 -1.65 9.74
N LYS A 45 24.82 -2.10 10.60
CA LYS A 45 26.16 -1.50 10.75
C LYS A 45 26.86 -1.48 9.38
N GLY A 46 27.17 -0.29 8.86
CA GLY A 46 27.74 -0.09 7.51
C GLY A 46 27.11 1.03 6.66
N GLY A 47 26.21 1.85 7.22
CA GLY A 47 25.74 3.09 6.59
C GLY A 47 24.63 2.94 5.54
N LYS A 48 24.18 1.71 5.25
CA LYS A 48 23.00 1.48 4.40
C LYS A 48 21.76 1.36 5.28
N THR A 49 20.95 2.41 5.33
CA THR A 49 19.62 2.36 5.95
C THR A 49 18.67 1.58 5.03
N SER A 50 18.48 0.30 5.30
CA SER A 50 17.44 -0.51 4.64
C SER A 50 16.09 -0.18 5.25
N GLN A 51 15.21 0.50 4.51
CA GLN A 51 13.81 0.64 4.92
C GLN A 51 13.02 -0.55 4.37
N PRO A 52 12.42 -1.41 5.23
CA PRO A 52 11.56 -2.48 4.76
C PRO A 52 10.23 -1.88 4.29
N ALA A 53 10.17 -1.42 3.04
CA ALA A 53 8.89 -1.26 2.37
C ALA A 53 8.46 -2.64 1.87
N ARG A 54 7.57 -3.32 2.60
CA ARG A 54 6.88 -4.51 2.09
C ARG A 54 6.11 -4.09 0.83
N ARG A 55 6.73 -4.24 -0.34
CA ARG A 55 6.01 -4.37 -1.62
C ARG A 55 5.25 -5.68 -1.51
N SER A 56 3.97 -5.62 -1.11
CA SER A 56 3.06 -6.73 -1.35
C SER A 56 2.84 -6.82 -2.87
N GLN A 57 3.73 -7.53 -3.54
CA GLN A 57 3.42 -8.12 -4.83
C GLN A 57 2.52 -9.31 -4.53
N HIS A 58 1.29 -9.27 -5.03
CA HIS A 58 0.42 -10.43 -5.07
C HIS A 58 1.00 -11.40 -6.11
N PRO A 59 1.26 -12.68 -5.78
CA PRO A 59 1.60 -13.67 -6.79
C PRO A 59 0.34 -14.04 -7.58
N ARG A 60 0.53 -14.43 -8.84
CA ARG A 60 -0.52 -14.93 -9.74
C ARG A 60 -1.13 -16.23 -9.22
#